data_AF-A0A8T5TTW0-F1
#
_entry.id   AF-A0A8T5TTW0-F1
#
_cell.length_a   1.000
_cell.length_b   1.000
_cell.length_c   1.000
_cell.angle_alpha   90.00
_cell.angle_beta   90.00
_cell.angle_gamma   90.00
#
_symmetry.space_group_name_H-M   'P 1'
#
loop_
_entity.id
_entity.type
_entity.pdbx_description
1 polymer ?
#
loop_
_entity_poly.entity_id
_entity_poly.type
_entity_poly.pdbx_seq_one_letter_code
_entity_poly.pdbx_strand_id
1 'polypeptide(L)'
;MMENQLFNLKKIRELTSPVEDLQGKVSQIANLVNQFESEKLNISQLAENESFLNQITNATTILESINKQLKVIFTNNINEFLHLKDKLTNKYKTDIKNNLKIIDLNKNYAMEIGQFLIEKRNISKIMTQISYTPSISIKQWLELIDALNQNTLFLSSAEKLQNSFQTIVKNRLDSELKKIPVNTPSSIIQEFERQFNINHNLTYEKFLKTIDRKLTEEELQGKKERLIKSKQKQEIEELKKKQEEQTESYESYLKLSEKEFERKLRRGKREKLIDVKEDENLKKLELTDEVSEKIEKFKMKFDKKSNENYLLKEEIDEDPIKVIRERKKKKDKEYKEFTDHFESD
;
A
#
# COMPACT_ATOMS: atom_id res chain seq x y z
N MET A 1 -4.60 -20.75 36.44
CA MET A 1 -4.23 -20.56 35.03
C MET A 1 -3.79 -21.90 34.49
N MET A 2 -4.71 -22.65 33.84
CA MET A 2 -4.35 -23.87 33.14
C MET A 2 -3.80 -23.45 31.79
N GLU A 3 -2.49 -23.59 31.59
CA GLU A 3 -1.90 -23.56 30.26
C GLU A 3 -2.65 -24.59 29.42
N ASN A 4 -3.51 -24.11 28.53
CA ASN A 4 -4.05 -24.88 27.44
C ASN A 4 -2.85 -25.36 26.62
N GLN A 5 -2.34 -26.55 26.95
CA GLN A 5 -1.27 -27.22 26.23
C GLN A 5 -1.82 -27.60 24.86
N LEU A 6 -1.85 -26.61 23.97
CA LEU A 6 -1.90 -26.78 22.53
C LEU A 6 -0.81 -27.79 22.19
N PHE A 7 -1.22 -28.99 21.78
CA PHE A 7 -0.35 -29.94 21.11
C PHE A 7 0.92 -30.32 21.90
N ASN A 8 0.77 -31.08 22.98
CA ASN A 8 1.93 -31.71 23.64
C ASN A 8 2.44 -32.88 22.80
N LEU A 9 3.11 -32.55 21.69
CA LEU A 9 3.81 -33.49 20.79
C LEU A 9 4.73 -34.44 21.57
N LYS A 10 5.26 -33.98 22.71
CA LYS A 10 6.09 -34.79 23.59
C LYS A 10 5.31 -35.96 24.18
N LYS A 11 4.07 -35.76 24.66
CA LYS A 11 3.19 -36.85 25.10
C LYS A 11 2.79 -37.81 23.98
N ILE A 12 2.55 -37.30 22.77
CA ILE A 12 2.25 -38.15 21.60
C ILE A 12 3.48 -38.99 21.23
N ARG A 13 4.68 -38.39 21.28
CA ARG A 13 5.95 -39.09 21.06
C ARG A 13 6.23 -40.14 22.13
N GLU A 14 5.96 -39.83 23.41
CA GLU A 14 6.07 -40.78 24.53
C GLU A 14 5.11 -41.97 24.37
N LEU A 15 3.91 -41.76 23.82
CA LEU A 15 2.94 -42.83 23.55
C LEU A 15 3.30 -43.69 22.32
N THR A 16 4.04 -43.15 21.35
CA THR A 16 4.39 -43.83 20.09
C THR A 16 5.74 -44.54 20.14
N SER A 17 6.70 -44.02 20.91
CA SER A 17 8.05 -44.59 21.04
C SER A 17 8.08 -46.08 21.42
N PRO A 18 7.28 -46.59 22.38
CA PRO A 18 7.30 -48.01 22.73
C PRO A 18 6.82 -48.93 21.60
N VAL A 19 5.93 -48.42 20.73
CA VAL A 19 5.40 -49.18 19.59
C VAL A 19 6.45 -49.26 18.48
N GLU A 20 7.15 -48.16 18.22
CA GLU A 20 8.26 -48.11 17.26
C GLU A 20 9.41 -49.04 17.69
N ASP A 21 9.76 -49.05 18.98
CA ASP A 21 10.77 -49.96 19.54
C ASP A 21 10.35 -51.43 19.42
N LEU A 22 9.07 -51.74 19.69
CA LEU A 22 8.52 -53.09 19.51
C LEU A 22 8.54 -53.51 18.03
N GLN A 23 8.25 -52.60 17.10
CA GLN A 23 8.33 -52.85 15.67
C GLN A 23 9.75 -53.19 15.23
N GLY A 24 10.74 -52.47 15.75
CA GLY A 24 12.16 -52.75 15.54
C GLY A 24 12.56 -54.14 16.05
N LYS A 25 12.11 -54.51 17.25
CA LYS A 25 12.42 -55.84 17.83
C LYS A 25 11.76 -56.98 17.05
N VAL A 26 10.51 -56.83 16.62
CA VAL A 26 9.81 -57.86 15.83
C VAL A 26 10.48 -58.05 14.47
N SER A 27 10.91 -56.97 13.82
CA SER A 27 11.64 -57.06 12.56
C SER A 27 13.03 -57.68 12.71
N GLN A 28 13.74 -57.40 13.81
CA GLN A 28 14.99 -58.10 14.14
C GLN A 28 14.78 -59.60 14.35
N ILE A 29 13.75 -60.02 15.09
CA ILE A 29 13.42 -61.43 15.29
C ILE A 29 13.09 -62.10 13.95
N ALA A 30 12.30 -61.44 13.10
CA ALA A 30 11.99 -61.98 11.77
C ALA A 30 13.24 -62.20 10.92
N ASN A 31 14.21 -61.27 10.97
CA ASN A 31 15.49 -61.41 10.27
C ASN A 31 16.34 -62.56 10.83
N LEU A 32 16.40 -62.72 12.15
CA LEU A 32 17.12 -63.83 12.79
C LEU A 32 16.53 -65.19 12.40
N VAL A 33 15.19 -65.30 12.32
CA VAL A 33 14.52 -66.54 11.87
C VAL A 33 14.87 -66.84 10.43
N ASN A 34 14.85 -65.84 9.54
CA ASN A 34 15.24 -66.02 8.14
C ASN A 34 16.72 -66.44 7.99
N GLN A 35 17.61 -65.85 8.80
CA GLN A 35 19.02 -66.26 8.85
C GLN A 35 19.16 -67.71 9.31
N PHE A 36 18.46 -68.10 10.36
CA PHE A 36 18.50 -69.46 10.88
C PHE A 36 17.95 -70.50 9.88
N GLU A 37 16.90 -70.16 9.12
CA GLU A 37 16.43 -71.01 8.00
C GLU A 37 17.50 -71.18 6.91
N SER A 38 18.20 -70.09 6.56
CA SER A 38 19.28 -70.13 5.56
C SER A 38 20.49 -70.94 6.03
N GLU A 39 20.84 -70.86 7.32
CA GLU A 39 21.91 -71.65 7.94
C GLU A 39 21.52 -73.13 8.04
N LYS A 40 20.26 -73.43 8.36
CA LYS A 40 19.72 -74.80 8.33
C LYS A 40 19.86 -75.42 6.95
N LEU A 41 19.57 -74.68 5.87
CA LEU A 41 19.75 -75.17 4.50
C LEU A 41 21.22 -75.54 4.21
N ASN A 42 22.18 -74.76 4.71
CA ASN A 42 23.60 -75.06 4.56
C ASN A 42 24.03 -76.26 5.41
N ILE A 43 23.55 -76.38 6.65
CA ILE A 43 23.89 -77.49 7.56
C ILE A 43 23.28 -78.80 7.06
N SER A 44 22.06 -78.77 6.52
CA SER A 44 21.39 -79.96 5.96
C SER A 44 22.06 -80.50 4.70
N GLN A 45 22.88 -79.72 4.00
CA GLN A 45 23.72 -80.19 2.90
C GLN A 45 25.03 -80.84 3.36
N LEU A 46 25.47 -80.58 4.59
CA LEU A 46 26.79 -80.97 5.12
C LEU A 46 26.73 -82.04 6.22
N ALA A 47 25.58 -82.22 6.89
CA ALA A 47 25.47 -83.10 8.05
C ALA A 47 24.95 -84.50 7.68
N GLU A 48 25.71 -85.54 8.05
CA GLU A 48 25.34 -86.96 7.82
C GLU A 48 24.48 -87.55 8.95
N ASN A 49 24.38 -86.89 10.11
CA ASN A 49 23.69 -87.42 11.28
C ASN A 49 22.20 -87.03 11.31
N GLU A 50 21.34 -88.00 10.99
CA GLU A 50 19.88 -87.86 10.88
C GLU A 50 19.21 -87.41 12.20
N SER A 51 19.74 -87.85 13.35
CA SER A 51 19.26 -87.43 14.67
C SER A 51 19.47 -85.94 14.93
N PHE A 52 20.60 -85.39 14.48
CA PHE A 52 20.92 -83.98 14.63
C PHE A 52 20.08 -83.12 13.70
N LEU A 53 19.87 -83.58 12.46
CA LEU A 53 18.97 -82.91 11.51
C LEU A 53 17.53 -82.85 12.04
N ASN A 54 17.04 -83.92 12.67
CA ASN A 54 15.71 -83.94 13.29
C ASN A 54 15.58 -82.97 14.48
N GLN A 55 16.65 -82.73 15.23
CA GLN A 55 16.66 -81.72 16.29
C GLN A 55 16.62 -80.30 15.71
N ILE A 56 17.38 -80.05 14.65
CA ILE A 56 17.39 -78.76 13.95
C ILE A 56 16.02 -78.49 13.32
N THR A 57 15.41 -79.47 12.66
CA THR A 57 14.08 -79.30 12.06
C THR A 57 13.03 -78.97 13.11
N ASN A 58 13.03 -79.67 14.25
CA ASN A 58 12.15 -79.36 15.37
C ASN A 58 12.41 -77.95 15.95
N ALA A 59 13.67 -77.53 16.07
CA ALA A 59 14.00 -76.18 16.54
C ALA A 59 13.48 -75.11 15.57
N THR A 60 13.61 -75.32 14.26
CA THR A 60 13.04 -74.39 13.25
C THR A 60 11.53 -74.31 13.30
N THR A 61 10.81 -75.43 13.42
CA THR A 61 9.35 -75.39 13.44
C THR A 61 8.82 -74.67 14.69
N ILE A 62 9.51 -74.82 15.83
CA ILE A 62 9.23 -74.04 17.04
C ILE A 62 9.50 -72.54 16.80
N LEU A 63 10.63 -72.18 16.20
CA LEU A 63 10.98 -70.79 15.89
C LEU A 63 9.99 -70.13 14.92
N GLU A 64 9.59 -70.84 13.86
CA GLU A 64 8.59 -70.39 12.89
C GLU A 64 7.22 -70.16 13.56
N SER A 65 6.81 -71.09 14.44
CA SER A 65 5.57 -70.96 15.22
C SER A 65 5.59 -69.73 16.12
N ILE A 66 6.70 -69.51 16.85
CA ILE A 66 6.88 -68.34 17.72
C ILE A 66 6.85 -67.05 16.87
N ASN A 67 7.55 -67.01 15.75
CA ASN A 67 7.56 -65.86 14.84
C ASN A 67 6.15 -65.53 14.32
N LYS A 68 5.40 -66.56 13.92
CA LYS A 68 4.02 -66.40 13.45
C LYS A 68 3.11 -65.85 14.55
N GLN A 69 3.20 -66.39 15.76
CA GLN A 69 2.43 -65.91 16.92
C GLN A 69 2.79 -64.46 17.26
N LEU A 70 4.08 -64.11 17.28
CA LEU A 70 4.56 -62.75 17.53
C LEU A 70 4.04 -61.76 16.50
N LYS A 71 4.05 -62.11 15.19
CA LYS A 71 3.49 -61.27 14.13
C LYS A 71 2.00 -61.02 14.33
N VAL A 72 1.23 -62.04 14.69
CA VAL A 72 -0.22 -61.90 14.94
C VAL A 72 -0.48 -60.98 16.13
N ILE A 73 0.17 -61.23 17.26
CA ILE A 73 0.05 -60.39 18.47
C ILE A 73 0.44 -58.95 18.15
N PHE A 74 1.55 -58.76 17.44
CA PHE A 74 2.05 -57.44 17.07
C PHE A 74 1.07 -56.68 16.16
N THR A 75 0.51 -57.35 15.16
CA THR A 75 -0.46 -56.74 14.23
C THR A 75 -1.74 -56.33 14.96
N ASN A 76 -2.24 -57.18 15.87
CA ASN A 76 -3.40 -56.85 16.70
C ASN A 76 -3.11 -55.63 17.60
N ASN A 77 -1.95 -55.60 18.27
CA ASN A 77 -1.57 -54.48 19.12
C ASN A 77 -1.42 -53.17 18.35
N ILE A 78 -0.86 -53.20 17.12
CA ILE A 78 -0.82 -52.03 16.24
C ILE A 78 -2.23 -51.56 15.92
N ASN A 79 -3.13 -52.47 15.54
CA ASN A 79 -4.49 -52.12 15.17
C ASN A 79 -5.26 -51.49 16.34
N GLU A 80 -5.14 -52.06 17.54
CA GLU A 80 -5.70 -51.47 18.76
C GLU A 80 -5.12 -50.09 19.06
N PHE A 81 -3.81 -49.92 18.88
CA PHE A 81 -3.14 -48.64 19.07
C PHE A 81 -3.61 -47.58 18.05
N LEU A 82 -3.73 -47.95 16.77
CA LEU A 82 -4.25 -47.06 15.73
C LEU A 82 -5.69 -46.64 16.04
N HIS A 83 -6.52 -47.58 16.49
CA HIS A 83 -7.89 -47.29 16.89
C HIS A 83 -7.94 -46.35 18.10
N LEU A 84 -7.07 -46.56 19.11
CA LEU A 84 -6.96 -45.66 20.26
C LEU A 84 -6.49 -44.25 19.84
N LYS A 85 -5.51 -44.16 18.94
CA LYS A 85 -5.02 -42.90 18.37
C LYS A 85 -6.15 -42.16 17.65
N ASP A 86 -6.93 -42.84 16.82
CA ASP A 86 -8.03 -42.22 16.09
C ASP A 86 -9.13 -41.74 17.05
N LYS A 87 -9.46 -42.54 18.07
CA LYS A 87 -10.43 -42.18 19.10
C LYS A 87 -9.97 -40.95 19.89
N LEU A 88 -8.70 -40.89 20.29
CA LEU A 88 -8.12 -39.72 20.95
C LEU A 88 -8.15 -38.50 20.03
N THR A 89 -7.71 -38.64 18.79
CA THR A 89 -7.70 -37.56 17.79
C THR A 89 -9.09 -36.99 17.58
N ASN A 90 -10.10 -37.84 17.47
CA ASN A 90 -11.49 -37.42 17.30
C ASN A 90 -12.01 -36.71 18.54
N LYS A 91 -11.74 -37.24 19.74
CA LYS A 91 -12.10 -36.58 21.01
C LYS A 91 -11.48 -35.19 21.13
N TYR A 92 -10.19 -35.06 20.81
CA TYR A 92 -9.51 -33.76 20.81
C TYR A 92 -10.08 -32.80 19.77
N LYS A 93 -10.36 -33.27 18.54
CA LYS A 93 -11.02 -32.45 17.51
C LYS A 93 -12.39 -31.94 17.97
N THR A 94 -13.18 -32.80 18.61
CA THR A 94 -14.49 -32.40 19.15
C THR A 94 -14.35 -31.40 20.29
N ASP A 95 -13.41 -31.60 21.21
CA ASP A 95 -13.16 -30.68 22.33
C ASP A 95 -12.70 -29.32 21.81
N ILE A 96 -11.78 -29.27 20.84
CA ILE A 96 -11.34 -28.02 20.20
C ILE A 96 -12.52 -27.36 19.49
N LYS A 97 -13.32 -28.11 18.72
CA LYS A 97 -14.49 -27.56 18.03
C LYS A 97 -15.51 -26.98 19.01
N ASN A 98 -15.71 -27.63 20.15
CA ASN A 98 -16.61 -27.15 21.20
C ASN A 98 -16.03 -25.91 21.89
N ASN A 99 -14.73 -25.89 22.21
CA ASN A 99 -14.05 -24.73 22.76
C ASN A 99 -14.13 -23.54 21.79
N LEU A 100 -13.91 -23.75 20.49
CA LEU A 100 -14.03 -22.72 19.46
C LEU A 100 -15.46 -22.20 19.30
N LYS A 101 -16.49 -23.02 19.57
CA LYS A 101 -17.89 -22.58 19.60
C LYS A 101 -18.21 -21.75 20.85
N ILE A 102 -17.56 -22.04 21.97
CA ILE A 102 -17.75 -21.35 23.26
C ILE A 102 -17.01 -20.01 23.27
N ILE A 103 -15.94 -19.87 22.48
CA ILE A 103 -15.30 -18.57 22.23
C ILE A 103 -16.27 -17.74 21.38
N ASP A 104 -17.20 -17.08 22.05
CA ASP A 104 -17.86 -15.88 21.54
C ASP A 104 -16.73 -14.86 21.32
N LEU A 105 -16.21 -14.83 20.09
CA LEU A 105 -15.24 -13.83 19.70
C LEU A 105 -15.90 -12.48 19.90
N ASN A 106 -15.45 -11.73 20.90
CA ASN A 106 -15.84 -10.35 21.07
C ASN A 106 -15.65 -9.68 19.71
N LYS A 107 -16.75 -9.16 19.15
CA LYS A 107 -16.82 -8.66 17.77
C LYS A 107 -15.67 -7.70 17.45
N ASN A 108 -15.23 -6.94 18.45
CA ASN A 108 -14.10 -6.01 18.35
C ASN A 108 -12.75 -6.73 18.19
N TYR A 109 -12.46 -7.76 18.99
CA TYR A 109 -11.23 -8.54 18.86
C TYR A 109 -11.16 -9.31 17.54
N ALA A 110 -12.28 -9.86 17.06
CA ALA A 110 -12.33 -10.46 15.73
C ALA A 110 -12.07 -9.45 14.61
N MET A 111 -12.54 -8.21 14.78
CA MET A 111 -12.28 -7.12 13.83
C MET A 111 -10.81 -6.74 13.82
N GLU A 112 -10.16 -6.63 14.98
CA GLU A 112 -8.72 -6.35 15.10
C GLU A 112 -7.87 -7.45 14.48
N ILE A 113 -8.18 -8.72 14.76
CA ILE A 113 -7.49 -9.87 14.15
C ILE A 113 -7.71 -9.89 12.64
N GLY A 114 -8.95 -9.65 12.18
CA GLY A 114 -9.28 -9.55 10.76
C GLY A 114 -8.51 -8.43 10.06
N GLN A 115 -8.44 -7.26 10.68
CA GLN A 115 -7.72 -6.09 10.16
C GLN A 115 -6.20 -6.37 10.10
N PHE A 116 -5.64 -6.97 11.14
CA PHE A 116 -4.24 -7.40 11.16
C PHE A 116 -3.91 -8.40 10.04
N LEU A 117 -4.81 -9.38 9.79
CA LEU A 117 -4.62 -10.36 8.72
C LEU A 117 -4.74 -9.76 7.31
N ILE A 118 -5.55 -8.70 7.14
CA ILE A 118 -5.66 -7.93 5.89
C ILE A 118 -4.42 -7.07 5.67
N GLU A 119 -3.93 -6.39 6.70
CA GLU A 119 -2.69 -5.60 6.63
C GLU A 119 -1.49 -6.47 6.23
N LYS A 120 -1.46 -7.72 6.70
CA LYS A 120 -0.44 -8.70 6.33
C LYS A 120 -0.70 -9.42 4.98
N ARG A 121 -1.74 -9.02 4.22
CA ARG A 121 -2.17 -9.62 2.93
C ARG A 121 -2.52 -11.12 2.99
N ASN A 122 -2.83 -11.66 4.16
CA ASN A 122 -3.22 -13.07 4.29
C ASN A 122 -4.69 -13.29 3.90
N ILE A 123 -5.53 -12.25 3.90
CA ILE A 123 -6.93 -12.28 3.48
C ILE A 123 -7.28 -10.95 2.80
N SER A 124 -8.06 -10.97 1.72
CA SER A 124 -8.34 -9.80 0.87
C SER A 124 -9.66 -9.07 1.16
N LYS A 125 -10.48 -9.51 2.13
CA LYS A 125 -11.80 -8.89 2.39
C LYS A 125 -12.21 -8.93 3.86
N ILE A 126 -12.75 -7.80 4.37
CA ILE A 126 -13.40 -7.70 5.69
C ILE A 126 -14.75 -8.40 5.60
N MET A 127 -14.96 -9.41 6.45
CA MET A 127 -16.21 -10.17 6.53
C MET A 127 -17.05 -9.66 7.70
N THR A 128 -18.22 -9.08 7.41
CA THR A 128 -19.15 -8.53 8.42
C THR A 128 -20.05 -9.58 9.07
N GLN A 129 -20.12 -10.79 8.51
CA GLN A 129 -20.78 -11.96 9.09
C GLN A 129 -19.85 -13.17 8.99
N ILE A 130 -19.86 -14.01 10.04
CA ILE A 130 -19.10 -15.26 10.08
C ILE A 130 -19.83 -16.28 9.19
N SER A 131 -19.55 -16.26 7.89
CA SER A 131 -19.83 -17.42 7.04
C SER A 131 -18.62 -18.34 7.12
N TYR A 132 -18.83 -19.51 7.73
CA TYR A 132 -17.90 -20.64 7.60
C TYR A 132 -17.92 -21.09 6.14
N THR A 133 -17.16 -20.40 5.31
CA THR A 133 -16.80 -20.92 3.99
C THR A 133 -15.58 -21.80 4.27
N PRO A 134 -15.67 -23.14 4.14
CA PRO A 134 -14.48 -23.97 4.28
C PRO A 134 -13.46 -23.43 3.29
N SER A 135 -12.33 -22.95 3.79
CA SER A 135 -11.23 -22.54 2.94
C SER A 135 -10.73 -23.81 2.25
N ILE A 136 -11.19 -24.03 1.03
CA ILE A 136 -10.76 -25.12 0.18
C ILE A 136 -9.25 -24.92 -0.01
N SER A 137 -8.45 -25.90 0.41
CA SER A 137 -7.01 -25.85 0.19
C SER A 137 -6.73 -25.81 -1.32
N ILE A 138 -5.60 -25.23 -1.72
CA ILE A 138 -5.23 -25.15 -3.16
C ILE A 138 -5.28 -26.54 -3.82
N LYS A 139 -4.89 -27.60 -3.10
CA LYS A 139 -4.97 -28.98 -3.59
C LYS A 139 -6.40 -29.43 -3.90
N GLN A 140 -7.34 -29.15 -3.00
CA GLN A 140 -8.75 -29.47 -3.20
C GLN A 140 -9.38 -28.64 -4.32
N TRP A 141 -8.91 -27.40 -4.56
CA TRP A 141 -9.32 -26.62 -5.72
C TRP A 141 -8.86 -27.28 -7.03
N LEU A 142 -7.62 -27.76 -7.08
CA LEU A 142 -7.09 -28.47 -8.24
C LEU A 142 -7.85 -29.79 -8.48
N GLU A 143 -8.08 -30.58 -7.43
CA GLU A 143 -8.86 -31.82 -7.52
C GLU A 143 -10.31 -31.56 -7.98
N LEU A 144 -10.93 -30.47 -7.51
CA LEU A 144 -12.28 -30.08 -7.93
C LEU A 144 -12.29 -29.63 -9.40
N ILE A 145 -11.29 -28.87 -9.84
CA ILE A 145 -11.13 -28.46 -11.24
C ILE A 145 -10.96 -29.70 -12.13
N ASP A 146 -10.13 -30.65 -11.73
CA ASP A 146 -9.91 -31.90 -12.46
C ASP A 146 -11.20 -32.73 -12.53
N ALA A 147 -11.93 -32.84 -11.42
CA ALA A 147 -13.21 -33.53 -11.36
C ALA A 147 -14.28 -32.85 -12.24
N LEU A 148 -14.31 -31.51 -12.28
CA LEU A 148 -15.20 -30.74 -13.16
C LEU A 148 -14.83 -30.90 -14.63
N ASN A 149 -13.53 -30.93 -14.95
CA ASN A 149 -13.03 -31.18 -16.30
C ASN A 149 -13.31 -32.60 -16.80
N GLN A 150 -13.44 -33.58 -15.91
CA GLN A 150 -13.82 -34.96 -16.27
C GLN A 150 -15.35 -35.16 -16.30
N ASN A 151 -16.11 -34.23 -15.75
CA ASN A 151 -17.57 -34.34 -15.68
C ASN A 151 -18.22 -33.87 -17.00
N THR A 152 -18.75 -34.83 -17.75
CA THR A 152 -19.39 -34.59 -19.06
C THR A 152 -20.65 -33.71 -18.98
N LEU A 153 -21.42 -33.79 -17.88
CA LEU A 153 -22.58 -32.93 -17.67
C LEU A 153 -22.17 -31.48 -17.42
N PHE A 154 -21.11 -31.27 -16.64
CA PHE A 154 -20.55 -29.94 -16.40
C PHE A 154 -20.01 -29.33 -17.70
N LEU A 155 -19.20 -30.07 -18.45
CA LEU A 155 -18.66 -29.61 -19.74
C LEU A 155 -19.77 -29.26 -20.72
N SER A 156 -20.77 -30.13 -20.90
CA SER A 156 -21.90 -29.83 -21.80
C SER A 156 -22.72 -28.63 -21.34
N SER A 157 -22.84 -28.39 -20.04
CA SER A 157 -23.51 -27.21 -19.48
C SER A 157 -22.68 -25.94 -19.67
N ALA A 158 -21.36 -26.03 -19.52
CA ALA A 158 -20.43 -24.94 -19.77
C ALA A 158 -20.42 -24.55 -21.26
N GLU A 159 -20.41 -25.51 -22.17
CA GLU A 159 -20.54 -25.28 -23.61
C GLU A 159 -21.88 -24.64 -23.97
N LYS A 160 -22.99 -25.13 -23.41
CA LYS A 160 -24.31 -24.50 -23.59
C LYS A 160 -24.34 -23.06 -23.08
N LEU A 161 -23.69 -22.80 -21.95
CA LEU A 161 -23.60 -21.47 -21.37
C LEU A 161 -22.72 -20.55 -22.23
N GLN A 162 -21.60 -21.05 -22.75
CA GLN A 162 -20.73 -20.34 -23.67
C GLN A 162 -21.47 -19.99 -24.97
N ASN A 163 -22.21 -20.94 -25.56
CA ASN A 163 -23.01 -20.71 -26.76
C ASN A 163 -24.13 -19.70 -26.50
N SER A 164 -24.78 -19.78 -25.34
CA SER A 164 -25.80 -18.81 -24.93
C SER A 164 -25.19 -17.42 -24.74
N PHE A 165 -24.01 -17.33 -24.13
CA PHE A 165 -23.28 -16.07 -23.97
C PHE A 165 -22.88 -15.47 -25.31
N GLN A 166 -22.33 -16.27 -26.24
CA GLN A 166 -22.02 -15.81 -27.60
C GLN A 166 -23.27 -15.31 -28.34
N THR A 167 -24.41 -15.98 -28.15
CA THR A 167 -25.69 -15.55 -28.73
C THR A 167 -26.14 -14.21 -28.14
N ILE A 168 -26.00 -14.02 -26.83
CA ILE A 168 -26.30 -12.75 -26.15
C ILE A 168 -25.38 -11.62 -26.65
N VAL A 169 -24.08 -11.89 -26.79
CA VAL A 169 -23.09 -10.92 -27.29
C VAL A 169 -23.41 -10.53 -28.74
N LYS A 170 -23.74 -11.49 -29.61
CA LYS A 170 -24.18 -11.22 -30.99
C LYS A 170 -25.46 -10.39 -31.04
N ASN A 171 -26.49 -10.80 -30.30
CA ASN A 171 -27.75 -10.05 -30.23
C ASN A 171 -27.55 -8.62 -29.72
N ARG A 172 -26.62 -8.44 -28.78
CA ARG A 172 -26.27 -7.12 -28.25
C ARG A 172 -25.52 -6.28 -29.29
N LEU A 173 -24.54 -6.86 -29.98
CA LEU A 173 -23.84 -6.21 -31.09
C LEU A 173 -24.83 -5.77 -32.16
N ASP A 174 -25.73 -6.65 -32.60
CA ASP A 174 -26.78 -6.33 -33.58
C ASP A 174 -27.72 -5.22 -33.08
N SER A 175 -28.06 -5.21 -31.78
CA SER A 175 -28.89 -4.17 -31.18
C SER A 175 -28.19 -2.80 -31.14
N GLU A 176 -26.88 -2.78 -30.95
CA GLU A 176 -26.06 -1.57 -30.95
C GLU A 176 -25.77 -1.08 -32.36
N LEU A 177 -25.51 -1.98 -33.32
CA LEU A 177 -25.36 -1.66 -34.73
C LEU A 177 -26.63 -1.02 -35.31
N LYS A 178 -27.82 -1.49 -34.90
CA LYS A 178 -29.11 -0.89 -35.30
C LYS A 178 -29.30 0.55 -34.79
N LYS A 179 -28.60 0.95 -33.73
CA LYS A 179 -28.65 2.32 -33.18
C LYS A 179 -27.70 3.27 -33.91
N ILE A 180 -26.82 2.76 -34.76
CA ILE A 180 -25.88 3.58 -35.53
C ILE A 180 -26.65 4.34 -36.63
N PRO A 181 -26.43 5.66 -36.78
CA PRO A 181 -27.02 6.43 -37.87
C PRO A 181 -26.61 5.87 -39.23
N VAL A 182 -27.56 5.79 -40.17
CA VAL A 182 -27.37 5.21 -41.53
C VAL A 182 -26.23 5.85 -42.32
N ASN A 183 -25.84 7.08 -41.97
CA ASN A 183 -24.79 7.85 -42.65
C ASN A 183 -23.39 7.71 -42.02
N THR A 184 -23.20 6.76 -41.11
CA THR A 184 -21.90 6.55 -40.46
C THR A 184 -20.93 5.83 -41.40
N PRO A 185 -19.68 6.30 -41.57
CA PRO A 185 -18.72 5.65 -42.46
C PRO A 185 -18.40 4.23 -41.98
N SER A 186 -18.27 3.30 -42.93
CA SER A 186 -18.06 1.88 -42.69
C SER A 186 -16.79 1.58 -41.87
N SER A 187 -15.78 2.45 -41.94
CA SER A 187 -14.55 2.36 -41.15
C SER A 187 -14.78 2.50 -39.65
N ILE A 188 -15.69 3.38 -39.23
CA ILE A 188 -16.03 3.60 -37.81
C ILE A 188 -16.85 2.43 -37.26
N ILE A 189 -17.71 1.85 -38.10
CA ILE A 189 -18.52 0.67 -37.75
C ILE A 189 -17.61 -0.55 -37.53
N GLN A 190 -16.65 -0.79 -38.44
CA GLN A 190 -15.69 -1.89 -38.29
C GLN A 190 -14.78 -1.71 -37.07
N GLU A 191 -14.38 -0.48 -36.77
CA GLU A 191 -13.57 -0.19 -35.58
C GLU A 191 -14.38 -0.37 -34.28
N PHE A 192 -15.67 -0.01 -34.30
CA PHE A 192 -16.59 -0.29 -33.19
C PHE A 192 -16.75 -1.79 -32.95
N GLU A 193 -16.96 -2.60 -34.00
CA GLU A 193 -17.07 -4.06 -33.89
C GLU A 193 -15.81 -4.68 -33.29
N ARG A 194 -14.62 -4.23 -33.73
CA ARG A 194 -13.34 -4.68 -33.17
C ARG A 194 -13.23 -4.37 -31.68
N GLN A 195 -13.58 -3.15 -31.27
CA GLN A 195 -13.50 -2.75 -29.86
C GLN A 195 -14.60 -3.37 -29.00
N PHE A 196 -15.78 -3.65 -29.56
CA PHE A 196 -16.86 -4.37 -28.89
C PHE A 196 -16.50 -5.84 -28.62
N ASN A 197 -15.74 -6.47 -29.53
CA ASN A 197 -15.23 -7.83 -29.33
C ASN A 197 -14.16 -7.90 -28.23
N ILE A 198 -13.42 -6.82 -27.98
CA ILE A 198 -12.47 -6.72 -26.86
C ILE A 198 -13.19 -6.36 -25.56
N ASN A 199 -14.20 -5.50 -25.62
CA ASN A 199 -14.99 -5.08 -24.47
C ASN A 199 -16.49 -5.10 -24.78
N HIS A 200 -17.14 -6.21 -24.43
CA HIS A 200 -18.57 -6.46 -24.69
C HIS A 200 -19.54 -5.50 -23.96
N ASN A 201 -19.04 -4.64 -23.08
CA ASN A 201 -19.83 -3.63 -22.37
C ASN A 201 -19.78 -2.24 -23.03
N LEU A 202 -19.08 -2.10 -24.15
CA LEU A 202 -18.97 -0.85 -24.89
C LEU A 202 -20.30 -0.53 -25.60
N THR A 203 -20.79 0.70 -25.40
CA THR A 203 -21.95 1.25 -26.12
C THR A 203 -21.42 2.19 -27.21
N TYR A 204 -22.13 2.30 -28.34
CA TYR A 204 -21.70 3.16 -29.45
C TYR A 204 -21.46 4.62 -29.01
N GLU A 205 -22.29 5.17 -28.12
CA GLU A 205 -22.09 6.52 -27.55
C GLU A 205 -20.80 6.66 -26.73
N LYS A 206 -20.39 5.61 -26.01
CA LYS A 206 -19.14 5.63 -25.24
C LYS A 206 -17.93 5.53 -26.18
N PHE A 207 -18.06 4.77 -27.25
CA PHE A 207 -17.05 4.65 -28.29
C PHE A 207 -16.82 5.99 -29.01
N LEU A 208 -17.89 6.72 -29.38
CA LEU A 208 -17.77 8.06 -29.94
C LEU A 208 -17.07 9.02 -28.98
N LYS A 209 -17.47 9.04 -27.70
CA LYS A 209 -16.80 9.85 -26.67
C LYS A 209 -15.30 9.54 -26.53
N THR A 210 -14.90 8.29 -26.73
CA THR A 210 -13.47 7.92 -26.71
C THR A 210 -12.72 8.35 -27.97
N ILE A 211 -13.36 8.33 -29.14
CA ILE A 211 -12.77 8.86 -30.38
C ILE A 211 -12.61 10.38 -30.27
N ASP A 212 -13.64 11.09 -29.80
CA ASP A 212 -13.63 12.55 -29.64
C ASP A 212 -12.54 13.01 -28.66
N ARG A 213 -12.33 12.25 -27.56
CA ARG A 213 -11.25 12.51 -26.60
C ARG A 213 -9.87 12.34 -27.21
N LYS A 214 -9.64 11.30 -28.02
CA LYS A 214 -8.36 11.10 -28.70
C LYS A 214 -8.05 12.22 -29.68
N LEU A 215 -9.05 12.66 -30.46
CA LEU A 215 -8.92 13.79 -31.38
C LEU A 215 -8.61 15.10 -30.64
N THR A 216 -9.27 15.36 -29.50
CA THR A 216 -8.99 16.57 -28.69
C THR A 216 -7.62 16.55 -28.03
N GLU A 217 -7.09 15.39 -27.65
CA GLU A 217 -5.72 15.27 -27.11
C GLU A 217 -4.65 15.57 -28.18
N GLU A 218 -4.83 15.07 -29.41
CA GLU A 218 -3.93 15.37 -30.53
C GLU A 218 -3.96 16.86 -30.90
N GLU A 219 -5.14 17.49 -30.92
CA GLU A 219 -5.26 18.94 -31.12
C GLU A 219 -4.60 19.77 -30.00
N LEU A 220 -4.73 19.32 -28.75
CA LEU A 220 -4.10 19.95 -27.59
C LEU A 220 -2.57 19.82 -27.63
N GLN A 221 -2.04 18.66 -28.04
CA GLN A 221 -0.60 18.48 -28.26
C GLN A 221 -0.10 19.41 -29.37
N GLY A 222 -0.81 19.49 -30.50
CA GLY A 222 -0.46 20.42 -31.59
C GLY A 222 -0.44 21.89 -31.15
N LYS A 223 -1.38 22.31 -30.29
CA LYS A 223 -1.37 23.67 -29.71
C LYS A 223 -0.18 23.89 -28.76
N LYS A 224 0.16 22.92 -27.91
CA LYS A 224 1.32 23.00 -27.02
C LYS A 224 2.62 23.12 -27.80
N GLU A 225 2.80 22.33 -28.87
CA GLU A 225 3.99 22.42 -29.72
C GLU A 225 4.12 23.78 -30.42
N ARG A 226 3.00 24.37 -30.88
CA ARG A 226 3.01 25.72 -31.47
C ARG A 226 3.43 26.78 -30.46
N LEU A 227 2.96 26.68 -29.21
CA LEU A 227 3.36 27.58 -28.12
C LEU A 227 4.84 27.44 -27.74
N ILE A 228 5.36 26.20 -27.71
CA ILE A 228 6.78 25.98 -27.45
C ILE A 228 7.62 26.58 -28.59
N LYS A 229 7.24 26.35 -29.85
CA LYS A 229 7.90 26.93 -31.02
C LYS A 229 7.83 28.46 -31.04
N SER A 230 6.72 29.06 -30.60
CA SER A 230 6.61 30.53 -30.52
C SER A 230 7.51 31.11 -29.42
N LYS A 231 7.56 30.46 -28.26
CA LYS A 231 8.47 30.86 -27.16
C LYS A 231 9.93 30.77 -27.58
N GLN A 232 10.33 29.67 -28.23
CA GLN A 232 11.68 29.51 -28.76
C GLN A 232 12.03 30.59 -29.80
N LYS A 233 11.08 30.98 -30.67
CA LYS A 233 11.29 32.08 -31.61
C LYS A 233 11.50 33.42 -30.90
N GLN A 234 10.72 33.70 -29.86
CA GLN A 234 10.88 34.92 -29.05
C GLN A 234 12.24 34.94 -28.33
N GLU A 235 12.65 33.83 -27.73
CA GLU A 235 13.97 33.70 -27.09
C GLU A 235 15.11 33.92 -28.10
N ILE A 236 15.01 33.36 -29.31
CA ILE A 236 16.00 33.57 -30.37
C ILE A 236 16.04 35.05 -30.80
N GLU A 237 14.88 35.71 -30.88
CA GLU A 237 14.78 37.12 -31.27
C GLU A 237 15.36 38.05 -30.19
N GLU A 238 15.12 37.76 -28.91
CA GLU A 238 15.77 38.46 -27.80
C GLU A 238 17.29 38.26 -27.79
N LEU A 239 17.76 37.05 -28.06
CA LEU A 239 19.19 36.76 -28.16
C LEU A 239 19.84 37.50 -29.33
N LYS A 240 19.15 37.61 -30.48
CA LYS A 240 19.62 38.42 -31.62
C LYS A 240 19.72 39.89 -31.25
N LYS A 241 18.71 40.47 -30.60
CA LYS A 241 18.77 41.87 -30.13
C LYS A 241 19.92 42.11 -29.18
N LYS A 242 20.16 41.19 -28.22
CA LYS A 242 21.31 41.26 -27.32
C LYS A 242 22.65 41.17 -28.06
N GLN A 243 22.75 40.34 -29.09
CA GLN A 243 23.95 40.28 -29.94
C GLN A 243 24.16 41.58 -30.71
N GLU A 244 23.10 42.14 -31.30
CA GLU A 244 23.14 43.43 -32.00
C GLU A 244 23.60 44.55 -31.06
N GLU A 245 23.01 44.66 -29.86
CA GLU A 245 23.42 45.62 -28.82
C GLU A 245 24.90 45.45 -28.42
N GLN A 246 25.37 44.20 -28.29
CA GLN A 246 26.78 43.92 -28.00
C GLN A 246 27.70 44.35 -29.14
N THR A 247 27.32 44.08 -30.39
CA THR A 247 28.09 44.53 -31.57
C THR A 247 28.13 46.05 -31.68
N GLU A 248 27.01 46.74 -31.47
CA GLU A 248 26.95 48.20 -31.49
C GLU A 248 27.78 48.83 -30.36
N SER A 249 27.75 48.23 -29.17
CA SER A 249 28.58 48.63 -28.04
C SER A 249 30.07 48.45 -28.34
N TYR A 250 30.45 47.31 -28.94
CA TYR A 250 31.82 47.02 -29.34
C TYR A 250 32.32 47.97 -30.43
N GLU A 251 31.51 48.21 -31.48
CA GLU A 251 31.84 49.21 -32.50
C GLU A 251 31.97 50.61 -31.91
N SER A 252 31.10 50.97 -30.96
CA SER A 252 31.18 52.26 -30.27
C SER A 252 32.45 52.38 -29.44
N TYR A 253 32.92 51.30 -28.81
CA TYR A 253 34.17 51.27 -28.06
C TYR A 253 35.39 51.49 -28.98
N LEU A 254 35.41 50.86 -30.16
CA LEU A 254 36.48 51.03 -31.13
C LEU A 254 36.53 52.45 -31.75
N LYS A 255 35.38 53.11 -31.89
CA LYS A 255 35.26 54.42 -32.54
C LYS A 255 35.49 55.60 -31.58
N LEU A 256 35.30 55.42 -30.28
CA LEU A 256 35.29 56.52 -29.29
C LEU A 256 36.51 56.46 -28.37
N SER A 257 36.93 57.63 -27.86
CA SER A 257 37.88 57.69 -26.74
C SER A 257 37.24 57.13 -25.46
N GLU A 258 38.04 56.53 -24.58
CA GLU A 258 37.59 55.86 -23.36
C GLU A 258 36.66 56.74 -22.49
N LYS A 259 36.98 58.04 -22.36
CA LYS A 259 36.14 59.02 -21.65
C LYS A 259 34.78 59.27 -22.30
N GLU A 260 34.69 59.21 -23.63
CA GLU A 260 33.45 59.45 -24.37
C GLU A 260 32.56 58.20 -24.39
N PHE A 261 33.17 57.02 -24.48
CA PHE A 261 32.49 55.74 -24.37
C PHE A 261 31.81 55.58 -22.99
N GLU A 262 32.52 55.89 -21.90
CA GLU A 262 31.94 55.88 -20.56
C GLU A 262 30.76 56.86 -20.42
N ARG A 263 30.86 58.06 -21.02
CA ARG A 263 29.75 59.04 -21.02
C ARG A 263 28.53 58.49 -21.77
N LYS A 264 28.72 57.77 -22.88
CA LYS A 264 27.63 57.14 -23.65
C LYS A 264 26.96 56.02 -22.86
N LEU A 265 27.74 55.12 -22.24
CA LEU A 265 27.22 54.07 -21.35
C LEU A 265 26.41 54.63 -20.17
N ARG A 266 26.92 55.68 -19.52
CA ARG A 266 26.22 56.36 -18.42
C ARG A 266 24.93 57.03 -18.86
N ARG A 267 24.80 57.46 -20.13
CA ARG A 267 23.55 58.01 -20.68
C ARG A 267 22.55 56.91 -21.03
N GLY A 268 23.00 55.77 -21.56
CA GLY A 268 22.14 54.62 -21.89
C GLY A 268 21.52 53.95 -20.65
N LYS A 269 22.24 53.91 -19.53
CA LYS A 269 21.73 53.35 -18.25
C LYS A 269 20.76 54.27 -17.50
N ARG A 270 20.50 55.49 -17.98
CA ARG A 270 19.52 56.38 -17.36
C ARG A 270 18.14 56.04 -17.89
N GLU A 271 17.33 55.39 -17.06
CA GLU A 271 15.89 55.28 -17.30
C GLU A 271 15.28 56.69 -17.32
N LYS A 272 14.48 56.98 -18.34
CA LYS A 272 13.69 58.22 -18.35
C LYS A 272 12.54 58.03 -17.38
N LEU A 273 12.22 59.04 -16.57
CA LEU A 273 11.11 59.02 -15.62
C LEU A 273 9.73 58.73 -16.24
N ILE A 274 9.63 58.74 -17.58
CA ILE A 274 8.43 58.42 -18.36
C ILE A 274 8.24 56.89 -18.53
N ASP A 275 9.31 56.09 -18.38
CA ASP A 275 9.29 54.65 -18.62
C ASP A 275 9.01 53.80 -17.37
N VAL A 276 8.77 54.43 -16.21
CA VAL A 276 8.22 53.75 -15.03
C VAL A 276 6.74 53.49 -15.30
N LYS A 277 6.45 52.40 -16.01
CA LYS A 277 5.08 51.90 -16.16
C LYS A 277 4.64 51.32 -14.81
N GLU A 278 3.46 51.73 -14.35
CA GLU A 278 2.77 51.02 -13.28
C GLU A 278 2.53 49.57 -13.74
N ASP A 279 3.05 48.59 -12.98
CA ASP A 279 2.78 47.18 -13.25
C ASP A 279 1.27 46.91 -13.17
N GLU A 280 0.62 46.73 -14.31
CA GLU A 280 -0.81 46.33 -14.41
C GLU A 280 -1.09 44.91 -13.85
N ASN A 281 -0.10 44.24 -13.27
CA ASN A 281 -0.23 42.93 -12.64
C ASN A 281 -0.70 43.00 -11.17
N LEU A 282 -1.63 43.91 -10.86
CA LEU A 282 -2.52 43.71 -9.72
C LEU A 282 -3.55 42.65 -10.11
N LYS A 283 -3.15 41.37 -10.04
CA LYS A 283 -4.10 40.27 -9.81
C LYS A 283 -5.05 40.77 -8.73
N LYS A 284 -6.36 40.79 -9.03
CA LYS A 284 -7.40 41.01 -8.02
C LYS A 284 -7.06 40.11 -6.83
N LEU A 285 -6.48 40.71 -5.79
CA LEU A 285 -6.23 40.05 -4.52
C LEU A 285 -7.62 39.79 -3.96
N GLU A 286 -8.09 38.54 -4.09
CA GLU A 286 -9.23 38.08 -3.33
C GLU A 286 -8.87 38.30 -1.86
N LEU A 287 -9.57 39.23 -1.22
CA LEU A 287 -9.43 39.52 0.21
C LEU A 287 -9.91 38.30 0.99
N THR A 288 -9.03 37.33 1.20
CA THR A 288 -9.22 36.28 2.21
C THR A 288 -9.28 36.91 3.60
N ASP A 289 -10.09 36.32 4.50
CA ASP A 289 -10.34 36.83 5.86
C ASP A 289 -9.06 37.09 6.68
N GLU A 290 -7.97 36.37 6.40
CA GLU A 290 -6.68 36.63 7.04
C GLU A 290 -6.04 37.97 6.64
N VAL A 291 -6.28 38.43 5.41
CA VAL A 291 -5.75 39.69 4.89
C VAL A 291 -6.57 40.86 5.44
N SER A 292 -7.89 40.71 5.55
CA SER A 292 -8.75 41.71 6.17
C SER A 292 -8.44 41.86 7.66
N GLU A 293 -8.24 40.76 8.40
CA GLU A 293 -7.79 40.81 9.80
C GLU A 293 -6.43 41.50 9.95
N LYS A 294 -5.48 41.26 9.04
CA LYS A 294 -4.18 41.93 9.08
C LYS A 294 -4.29 43.42 8.80
N ILE A 295 -5.16 43.82 7.87
CA ILE A 295 -5.42 45.23 7.56
C ILE A 295 -6.10 45.93 8.74
N GLU A 296 -7.06 45.30 9.41
CA GLU A 296 -7.68 45.84 10.63
C GLU A 296 -6.68 45.97 11.78
N LYS A 297 -5.87 44.94 12.02
CA LYS A 297 -4.79 45.00 13.02
C LYS A 297 -3.78 46.11 12.70
N PHE A 298 -3.52 46.37 11.42
CA PHE A 298 -2.64 47.46 11.00
C PHE A 298 -3.29 48.84 11.21
N LYS A 299 -4.56 49.02 10.85
CA LYS A 299 -5.31 50.26 11.12
C LYS A 299 -5.39 50.57 12.61
N MET A 300 -5.69 49.58 13.46
CA MET A 300 -5.70 49.77 14.92
C MET A 300 -4.33 50.19 15.48
N LYS A 301 -3.23 49.65 14.94
CA LYS A 301 -1.87 50.08 15.33
C LYS A 301 -1.56 51.50 14.84
N PHE A 302 -2.05 51.87 13.66
CA PHE A 302 -1.84 53.19 13.08
C PHE A 302 -2.64 54.27 13.84
N ASP A 303 -3.90 53.99 14.18
CA ASP A 303 -4.76 54.91 14.95
C ASP A 303 -4.24 55.12 16.38
N LYS A 304 -3.72 54.05 17.03
CA LYS A 304 -3.05 54.20 18.33
C LYS A 304 -1.84 55.13 18.25
N LYS A 305 -1.00 54.96 17.22
CA LYS A 305 0.23 55.76 17.05
C LYS A 305 -0.06 57.19 16.60
N SER A 306 -1.19 57.41 15.91
CA SER A 306 -1.68 58.73 15.52
C SER A 306 -2.24 59.50 16.71
N ASN A 307 -3.09 58.86 17.53
CA ASN A 307 -3.65 59.45 18.74
C ASN A 307 -2.58 59.76 19.81
N GLU A 308 -1.52 58.96 19.91
CA GLU A 308 -0.42 59.20 20.85
C GLU A 308 0.47 60.40 20.45
N ASN A 309 0.61 60.70 19.16
CA ASN A 309 1.56 61.72 18.69
C ASN A 309 0.93 63.05 18.24
N TYR A 310 -0.35 63.06 17.84
CA TYR A 310 -0.93 64.21 17.13
C TYR A 310 -2.20 64.80 17.77
N LEU A 311 -2.73 64.18 18.83
CA LEU A 311 -3.83 64.76 19.62
C LEU A 311 -3.31 65.18 20.99
N LEU A 312 -2.85 66.43 21.06
CA LEU A 312 -2.66 67.15 22.31
C LEU A 312 -3.98 67.14 23.10
N LYS A 313 -3.93 66.60 24.33
CA LYS A 313 -5.04 66.70 25.29
C LYS A 313 -5.32 68.17 25.61
N GLU A 314 -6.61 68.46 25.71
CA GLU A 314 -7.24 69.75 26.00
C GLU A 314 -6.45 70.63 26.98
N GLU A 315 -6.27 71.90 26.58
CA GLU A 315 -5.72 72.99 27.37
C GLU A 315 -6.52 73.16 28.67
N ILE A 316 -5.88 72.91 29.81
CA ILE A 316 -6.35 73.39 31.12
C ILE A 316 -5.59 74.69 31.39
N ASP A 317 -6.35 75.78 31.43
CA ASP A 317 -5.95 77.13 31.85
C ASP A 317 -5.31 77.12 33.26
N GLU A 318 -4.00 76.92 33.35
CA GLU A 318 -3.22 77.25 34.54
C GLU A 318 -2.66 78.67 34.42
N ASP A 319 -3.24 79.58 35.20
CA ASP A 319 -2.87 80.99 35.32
C ASP A 319 -1.32 81.15 35.43
N PRO A 320 -0.63 81.73 34.43
CA PRO A 320 0.83 81.67 34.29
C PRO A 320 1.59 82.29 35.48
N ILE A 321 0.93 83.15 36.24
CA ILE A 321 1.48 83.74 37.48
C ILE A 321 1.66 82.66 38.57
N LYS A 322 0.77 81.67 38.66
CA LYS A 322 0.92 80.55 39.61
C LYS A 322 2.09 79.65 39.24
N VAL A 323 2.25 79.32 37.95
CA VAL A 323 3.38 78.53 37.44
C VAL A 323 4.72 79.21 37.73
N ILE A 324 4.80 80.54 37.58
CA ILE A 324 6.00 81.32 37.90
C ILE A 324 6.28 81.33 39.41
N ARG A 325 5.25 81.47 40.26
CA ARG A 325 5.41 81.42 41.73
C ARG A 325 5.88 80.05 42.21
N GLU A 326 5.37 78.97 41.64
CA GLU A 326 5.80 77.60 41.96
C GLU A 326 7.22 77.32 41.48
N ARG A 327 7.60 77.81 40.29
CA ARG A 327 8.99 77.73 39.82
C ARG A 327 9.96 78.50 40.71
N LYS A 328 9.60 79.71 41.16
CA LYS A 328 10.43 80.45 42.13
C LYS A 328 10.59 79.69 43.45
N LYS A 329 9.49 79.14 44.00
CA LYS A 329 9.56 78.33 45.22
C LYS A 329 10.42 77.07 45.07
N LYS A 330 10.36 76.40 43.91
CA LYS A 330 11.22 75.23 43.62
C LYS A 330 12.68 75.64 43.49
N LYS A 331 12.99 76.72 42.78
CA LYS A 331 14.37 77.22 42.68
C LYS A 331 14.93 77.69 44.01
N ASP A 332 14.13 78.31 44.88
CA ASP A 332 14.58 78.69 46.22
C ASP A 332 14.85 77.45 47.11
N LYS A 333 14.09 76.36 46.92
CA LYS A 333 14.35 75.08 47.60
C LYS A 333 15.60 74.39 47.07
N GLU A 334 15.77 74.33 45.75
CA GLU A 334 16.99 73.79 45.12
C GLU A 334 18.23 74.61 45.50
N TYR A 335 18.11 75.94 45.60
CA TYR A 335 19.22 76.79 46.05
C TYR A 335 19.55 76.58 47.53
N LYS A 336 18.55 76.37 48.39
CA LYS A 336 18.75 75.99 49.80
C LYS A 336 19.40 74.62 49.95
N GLU A 337 18.91 73.61 49.22
CA GLU A 337 19.53 72.28 49.19
C GLU A 337 20.96 72.32 48.64
N PHE A 338 21.24 73.19 47.66
CA PHE A 338 22.58 73.38 47.13
C PHE A 338 23.50 74.10 48.13
N THR A 339 23.02 75.14 48.81
CA THR A 339 23.82 75.85 49.85
C THR A 339 24.06 74.98 51.08
N ASP A 340 23.05 74.24 51.55
CA ASP A 340 23.19 73.27 52.63
C ASP A 340 24.21 72.15 52.27
N HIS A 341 24.31 71.78 50.98
CA HIS A 341 25.29 70.80 50.50
C HIS A 341 26.74 71.32 50.49
N PHE A 342 26.96 72.65 50.47
CA PHE A 342 28.29 73.27 50.52
C PHE A 342 28.67 73.82 51.91
N GLU A 343 27.72 73.96 52.84
CA GLU A 343 27.97 74.34 54.24
C GLU A 343 28.10 73.12 55.19
N SER A 344 27.90 71.89 54.67
CA SER A 344 28.05 70.63 55.42
C SER A 344 29.29 69.79 55.06
N ASP A 345 30.20 70.35 54.25
CA ASP A 345 31.62 69.96 54.09
C ASP A 345 32.51 71.11 54.61
#